data_AF-A0A1H7TWM0-F1
#
_entry.id   AF-A0A1H7TWM0-F1
#
_cell.length_a   1.000
_cell.length_b   1.000
_cell.length_c   1.000
_cell.angle_alpha   90.00
_cell.angle_beta   90.00
_cell.angle_gamma   90.00
#
_symmetry.space_group_name_H-M   'P 1'
#
loop_
_entity.id
_entity.type
_entity.pdbx_description
1 polymer ?
#
loop_
_entity_poly.entity_id
_entity_poly.type
_entity_poly.pdbx_seq_one_letter_code
_entity_poly.pdbx_strand_id
1 'polypeptide(L)' 'MVPSMTDGYDCYQNALAERMNGILKGEFLIYKCNSGKELKKLIAESIRTYNNKRPHLSLKYKTPNFIHNKKPEKLASLV' A
#
# COMPACT_ATOMS: atom_id res chain seq x y z
N MET A 1 3.23 22.37 -9.48
CA MET A 1 2.55 21.07 -9.27
C MET A 1 3.58 20.00 -9.57
N VAL A 2 4.08 19.29 -8.56
CA VAL A 2 5.09 18.25 -8.75
C VAL A 2 4.34 16.97 -9.16
N PRO A 3 4.61 16.38 -10.33
CA PRO A 3 3.98 15.13 -10.72
C PRO A 3 4.41 14.01 -9.76
N SER A 4 3.47 13.15 -9.38
CA SER A 4 3.74 11.96 -8.56
C SER A 4 4.33 10.86 -9.45
N MET A 5 5.58 11.04 -9.86
CA MET A 5 6.33 10.03 -10.62
C MET A 5 7.49 9.53 -9.77
N THR A 6 7.71 8.22 -9.76
CA THR A 6 8.99 7.67 -9.31
C THR A 6 10.11 8.09 -10.25
N ASP A 7 11.31 8.38 -9.73
CA ASP A 7 12.49 8.70 -10.55
C ASP A 7 12.95 7.51 -11.44
N GLY A 8 12.43 6.32 -11.17
CA GLY A 8 12.60 5.16 -12.04
C GLY A 8 11.67 5.24 -13.25
N TYR A 9 12.22 5.04 -14.44
CA TYR A 9 11.54 5.03 -15.74
C TYR A 9 10.49 3.90 -15.92
N ASP A 10 10.06 3.25 -14.82
CA ASP A 10 9.18 2.09 -14.82
C ASP A 10 7.73 2.51 -14.57
N CYS A 11 6.96 2.59 -15.66
CA CYS A 11 5.53 2.89 -15.63
C CYS A 11 4.72 1.86 -14.83
N TYR A 12 5.21 0.63 -14.66
CA TYR A 12 4.51 -0.40 -13.90
C TYR A 12 4.46 -0.08 -12.40
N GLN A 13 5.50 0.54 -11.84
CA GLN A 13 5.49 0.94 -10.43
C GLN A 13 4.46 2.04 -10.17
N ASN A 14 4.37 3.02 -11.08
CA ASN A 14 3.36 4.07 -11.00
C ASN A 14 1.95 3.48 -11.14
N ALA A 15 1.71 2.61 -12.12
CA ALA A 15 0.40 1.95 -12.29
C ALA A 15 0.01 1.11 -11.06
N LEU A 16 0.98 0.42 -10.45
CA LEU A 16 0.75 -0.35 -9.23
C LEU A 16 0.40 0.57 -8.05
N ALA A 17 1.15 1.67 -7.88
CA ALA A 17 0.91 2.65 -6.82
C ALA A 17 -0.45 3.35 -7.00
N GLU A 18 -0.82 3.73 -8.22
CA GLU A 18 -2.12 4.31 -8.54
C GLU A 18 -3.26 3.38 -8.20
N ARG A 19 -3.13 2.08 -8.54
CA ARG A 19 -4.12 1.07 -8.16
C ARG A 19 -4.27 0.95 -6.65
N MET A 20 -3.17 0.93 -5.89
CA MET A 20 -3.22 0.90 -4.42
C MET A 20 -3.88 2.15 -3.84
N ASN A 21 -3.52 3.33 -4.37
CA ASN A 21 -4.11 4.60 -3.96
C ASN A 21 -5.60 4.68 -4.28
N GLY A 22 -6.04 4.15 -5.43
CA GLY A 22 -7.44 4.05 -5.80
C GLY A 22 -8.24 3.22 -4.80
N ILE A 23 -7.71 2.06 -4.39
CA ILE A 23 -8.34 1.20 -3.38
C ILE A 23 -8.43 1.92 -2.03
N LEU A 24 -7.34 2.54 -1.57
CA LEU A 24 -7.33 3.25 -0.28
C LEU A 24 -8.33 4.40 -0.26
N LYS A 25 -8.40 5.18 -1.34
CA LYS A 25 -9.35 6.30 -1.46
C LYS A 25 -10.79 5.81 -1.56
N GLY A 26 -11.05 4.77 -2.35
CA GLY A 26 -12.41 4.26 -2.59
C GLY A 26 -13.00 3.48 -1.42
N GLU A 27 -12.19 2.67 -0.74
CA GLU A 27 -12.69 1.76 0.31
C GLU A 27 -12.53 2.31 1.73
N PHE A 28 -11.56 3.20 1.98
CA PHE A 28 -11.27 3.65 3.35
C PHE A 28 -11.52 5.13 3.60
N LEU A 29 -11.52 5.98 2.57
CA LEU A 29 -11.80 7.43 2.71
C LEU A 29 -13.25 7.76 2.33
N ILE A 30 -14.20 7.00 2.88
CA ILE A 30 -15.64 7.12 2.56
C ILE A 30 -16.25 8.39 3.18
N TYR A 31 -15.69 8.89 4.29
CA TYR A 31 -16.19 10.05 5.01
C TYR A 31 -15.32 11.29 4.81
N LYS A 32 -15.94 12.45 4.69
CA LYS A 32 -15.24 13.74 4.70
C LYS A 32 -14.79 14.05 6.14
N CYS A 33 -13.49 14.21 6.32
CA CYS A 33 -12.91 14.72 7.57
C CYS A 33 -13.02 16.24 7.62
N ASN A 34 -13.30 16.80 8.80
CA ASN A 34 -13.40 18.25 9.00
C ASN A 34 -12.02 18.91 9.21
N SER A 35 -11.02 18.14 9.66
CA SER A 35 -9.66 18.62 9.87
C SER A 35 -8.61 17.77 9.15
N GLY A 36 -7.55 18.42 8.66
CA GLY A 36 -6.39 17.74 8.09
C GLY A 36 -5.66 16.81 9.08
N LYS A 37 -5.77 17.05 10.40
CA LYS A 37 -5.22 16.16 11.43
C LYS A 37 -5.99 14.83 11.49
N GLU A 38 -7.31 14.89 11.45
CA GLU A 38 -8.16 13.69 11.42
C GLU A 38 -7.95 12.91 10.13
N LEU A 39 -7.86 13.61 8.99
CA LEU A 39 -7.57 12.99 7.70
C LEU A 39 -6.24 12.24 7.73
N LYS A 40 -5.17 12.83 8.27
CA LYS A 40 -3.87 12.16 8.41
C LYS A 40 -3.97 10.91 9.28
N LYS A 41 -4.70 10.97 10.38
CA LYS A 41 -4.92 9.81 11.25
C LYS A 41 -5.68 8.70 10.52
N LEU A 42 -6.76 9.05 9.83
CA LEU A 42 -7.56 8.13 9.03
C LEU A 42 -6.70 7.45 7.96
N ILE A 43 -5.94 8.22 7.19
CA ILE A 43 -5.02 7.69 6.17
C ILE A 43 -4.02 6.69 6.78
N ALA A 44 -3.43 7.01 7.93
CA ALA A 44 -2.49 6.11 8.61
C ALA A 44 -3.18 4.81 9.05
N GLU A 45 -4.41 4.88 9.57
CA GLU A 45 -5.20 3.71 9.94
C GLU A 45 -5.60 2.86 8.73
N SER A 46 -5.96 3.49 7.62
CA SER A 46 -6.28 2.84 6.34
C SER A 46 -5.08 2.07 5.79
N ILE A 47 -3.91 2.72 5.74
CA ILE A 47 -2.66 2.08 5.28
C ILE A 47 -2.31 0.90 6.18
N ARG A 48 -2.38 1.07 7.50
CA ARG A 48 -2.11 -0.01 8.46
C ARG A 48 -3.06 -1.17 8.28
N THR A 49 -4.35 -0.90 8.05
CA THR A 49 -5.38 -1.93 7.84
C THR A 49 -5.16 -2.67 6.53
N TYR A 50 -4.88 -1.96 5.44
CA TYR A 50 -4.54 -2.56 4.15
C TYR A 50 -3.32 -3.49 4.27
N ASN A 51 -2.23 -3.01 4.88
CA ASN A 51 -0.99 -3.78 4.97
C ASN A 51 -1.05 -4.97 5.93
N ASN A 52 -1.82 -4.89 7.02
CA ASN A 52 -1.78 -5.91 8.08
C ASN A 52 -3.02 -6.79 8.14
N LYS A 53 -4.18 -6.33 7.66
CA LYS A 53 -5.46 -7.02 7.84
C LYS A 53 -6.10 -7.46 6.53
N ARG A 54 -5.79 -6.83 5.39
CA ARG A 54 -6.38 -7.22 4.11
C ARG A 54 -5.70 -8.49 3.57
N PRO A 55 -6.42 -9.61 3.42
CA PRO A 55 -5.90 -10.77 2.71
C PRO A 55 -5.96 -10.53 1.20
N HIS A 56 -4.89 -10.84 0.47
CA HIS A 56 -4.86 -10.71 -0.98
C HIS A 56 -4.89 -12.09 -1.65
N LEU A 57 -5.79 -12.26 -2.63
CA LEU A 57 -5.88 -13.46 -3.45
C LEU A 57 -4.55 -13.81 -4.11
N SER A 58 -3.90 -12.82 -4.73
CA SER A 58 -2.58 -12.96 -5.36
C SER A 58 -1.47 -13.39 -4.39
N LEU A 59 -1.66 -13.17 -3.09
CA LEU A 59 -0.71 -13.55 -2.03
C LEU A 59 -1.14 -14.83 -1.30
N LYS A 60 -2.00 -15.68 -1.90
CA LYS A 60 -2.57 -16.87 -1.25
C LYS A 60 -3.28 -16.53 0.08
N TYR A 61 -4.11 -15.49 0.05
CA TYR A 61 -4.84 -14.94 1.21
C TYR A 61 -3.94 -14.43 2.35
N LYS A 62 -2.67 -14.14 2.08
CA LYS A 62 -1.77 -13.51 3.04
C LYS A 62 -1.85 -11.99 2.94
N THR A 63 -1.42 -11.32 4.01
CA THR A 63 -1.39 -9.86 4.08
C THR A 63 -0.08 -9.34 3.48
N PRO A 64 -0.07 -8.11 2.92
CA PRO A 64 1.13 -7.55 2.33
C PRO A 64 2.31 -7.53 3.30
N ASN A 65 2.06 -7.13 4.56
CA ASN A 65 3.10 -7.07 5.59
C ASN A 65 3.60 -8.47 5.97
N PHE A 66 2.74 -9.50 5.94
CA PHE A 66 3.16 -10.88 6.19
C PHE A 66 4.12 -11.40 5.11
N ILE A 67 3.93 -11.03 3.85
CA ILE A 67 4.85 -11.40 2.77
C ILE A 67 6.11 -10.54 2.81
N HIS A 68 5.97 -9.24 3.07
CA HIS A 68 7.09 -8.30 3.16
C HIS A 68 8.05 -8.67 4.30
N ASN A 69 7.53 -8.89 5.51
CA ASN A 69 8.33 -9.29 6.68
C ASN A 69 8.83 -10.74 6.61
N LYS A 70 8.27 -11.57 5.71
CA LYS A 70 8.77 -12.91 5.42
C LYS A 70 9.84 -12.95 4.34
N LYS A 71 10.23 -11.81 3.75
CA LYS A 71 11.47 -11.79 2.98
C LYS A 71 12.62 -12.04 3.95
N PRO A 72 13.37 -13.15 3.80
CA PRO A 72 14.64 -13.28 4.50
C PRO A 72 15.60 -12.31 3.83
N GLU A 73 16.49 -11.68 4.61
CA GLU A 73 17.68 -11.04 4.04
C GLU A 73 18.61 -12.02 3.29
N LYS A 74 18.28 -13.31 3.21
CA LYS A 74 19.02 -14.31 2.42
C LYS A 74 18.08 -15.35 1.83
N LEU A 75 17.59 -15.11 0.61
CA LEU A 75 17.29 -16.18 -0.34
C LEU A 75 18.02 -15.93 -1.67
N ALA A 76 19.22 -15.34 -1.57
CA ALA A 76 20.17 -15.15 -2.67
C ALA A 76 21.53 -15.83 -2.37
N SER A 77 21.60 -16.74 -1.39
CA SER A 77 22.85 -17.44 -1.04
C SER A 77 22.73 -18.96 -0.84
N LEU A 78 21.62 -19.60 -1.22
CA LEU A 78 21.56 -21.06 -1.36
C LEU A 78 20.52 -21.42 -2.42
N VAL A 79 20.92 -21.38 -3.70
CA VAL A 79 21.14 -22.53 -4.61
C VAL A 79 21.97 -22.00 -5.77
#